data_AF-A0A4D6GUG2-F1
#
_entry.id   AF-A0A4D6GUG2-F1
#
_cell.length_a   1.000
_cell.length_b   1.000
_cell.length_c   1.000
_cell.angle_alpha   90.00
_cell.angle_beta   90.00
_cell.angle_gamma   90.00
#
_symmetry.space_group_name_H-M   'P 1'
#
loop_
_entity.id
_entity.type
_entity.pdbx_description
1 polymer ?
#
loop_
_entity_poly.entity_id
_entity_poly.type
_entity_poly.pdbx_seq_one_letter_code
_entity_poly.pdbx_strand_id
1 'polypeptide(L)'
;MTDKYRLRERVWDDLEDSGVARFPFPPHGRIPNYAGADEAAARLTETDVWQRAETVKANPDAPQLPVRRAALRAGKTLYAAVPRLRDEECFLRLDPTTIDDIDAATTVSGIEEYGDPVGPGDVDPIDLIVSGSVAVTDRGERVGKGEGYSDLEFALLRAFGRVDDDTATVTTVHERQVVDDAVPTAAHDVPMEYVVTPDRTITTTHEDDTPSGIDWDALDEQRLAEIPVLDRRSP
;
A
#
# COMPACT_ATOMS: atom_id res chain seq x y z
N MET A 1 3.93 10.19 23.50
CA MET A 1 4.40 9.78 22.16
C MET A 1 4.32 8.28 22.11
N THR A 2 3.50 7.74 21.21
CA THR A 2 3.32 6.30 20.98
C THR A 2 4.60 5.65 20.47
N ASP A 3 4.76 4.34 20.72
CA ASP A 3 5.92 3.58 20.24
C ASP A 3 6.03 3.61 18.70
N LYS A 4 4.89 3.56 17.99
CA LYS A 4 4.85 3.75 16.52
C LYS A 4 5.45 5.10 16.06
N TYR A 5 5.31 6.18 16.83
CA TYR A 5 5.89 7.48 16.45
C TYR A 5 7.41 7.46 16.55
N ARG A 6 7.95 6.96 17.68
CA ARG A 6 9.41 6.85 17.87
C ARG A 6 10.06 5.93 16.84
N LEU A 7 9.39 4.84 16.48
CA LEU A 7 9.86 3.92 15.45
C LEU A 7 9.97 4.62 14.09
N ARG A 8 8.97 5.43 13.70
CA ARG A 8 9.01 6.17 12.43
C ARG A 8 10.18 7.13 12.37
N GLU A 9 10.36 7.98 13.38
CA GLU A 9 11.47 8.94 13.45
C GLU A 9 12.81 8.20 13.30
N ARG A 10 13.02 7.13 14.08
CA ARG A 10 14.26 6.35 14.05
C ARG A 10 14.55 5.76 12.67
N VAL A 11 13.53 5.21 11.99
CA VAL A 11 13.71 4.62 10.65
C VAL A 11 13.94 5.69 9.59
N TRP A 12 13.22 6.81 9.66
CA TRP A 12 13.46 7.93 8.75
C TRP A 12 14.87 8.51 8.92
N ASP A 13 15.32 8.71 10.16
CA ASP A 13 16.68 9.13 10.50
C ASP A 13 17.72 8.12 9.96
N ASP A 14 17.54 6.82 10.19
CA ASP A 14 18.50 5.80 9.71
C ASP A 14 18.59 5.76 8.18
N LEU A 15 17.47 5.90 7.47
CA LEU A 15 17.47 5.94 6.00
C LEU A 15 18.16 7.22 5.46
N GLU A 16 17.99 8.35 6.13
CA GLU A 16 18.65 9.62 5.80
C GLU A 16 20.16 9.55 6.08
N ASP A 17 20.55 9.17 7.30
CA ASP A 17 21.94 9.11 7.76
C ASP A 17 22.78 8.08 7.00
N SER A 18 22.18 6.95 6.63
CA SER A 18 22.86 5.92 5.83
C SER A 18 22.99 6.27 4.34
N GLY A 19 22.34 7.34 3.88
CA GLY A 19 22.35 7.77 2.47
C GLY A 19 21.55 6.87 1.52
N VAL A 20 20.74 5.94 2.05
CA VAL A 20 19.90 5.07 1.22
C VAL A 20 18.59 5.75 0.82
N ALA A 21 18.13 6.76 1.57
CA ALA A 21 16.93 7.51 1.21
C ALA A 21 17.03 8.08 -0.21
N ARG A 22 15.89 8.10 -0.91
CA ARG A 22 15.75 8.65 -2.26
C ARG A 22 14.66 9.69 -2.29
N PHE A 23 14.67 10.52 -3.34
CA PHE A 23 13.63 11.52 -3.55
C PHE A 23 12.24 10.85 -3.56
N PRO A 24 11.21 11.46 -2.94
CA PRO A 24 11.18 12.81 -2.36
C PRO A 24 11.82 12.94 -0.96
N PHE A 25 12.59 14.02 -0.77
CA PHE A 25 13.19 14.40 0.51
C PHE A 25 12.38 15.50 1.23
N PRO A 26 12.47 15.61 2.56
CA PRO A 26 13.05 14.61 3.48
C PRO A 26 12.21 13.32 3.54
N PRO A 27 12.77 12.17 3.97
CA PRO A 27 12.00 10.92 4.09
C PRO A 27 10.89 11.01 5.15
N HIS A 28 11.08 11.88 6.15
CA HIS A 28 10.16 12.17 7.23
C HIS A 28 8.74 12.53 6.77
N GLY A 29 7.74 11.98 7.46
CA GLY A 29 6.31 12.23 7.18
C GLY A 29 5.76 11.54 5.93
N ARG A 30 6.53 10.60 5.34
CA ARG A 30 6.17 9.90 4.10
C ARG A 30 6.38 8.40 4.25
N ILE A 31 5.86 7.63 3.30
CA ILE A 31 6.43 6.32 3.00
C ILE A 31 7.78 6.60 2.33
N PRO A 32 8.92 6.25 2.97
CA PRO A 32 10.23 6.68 2.50
C PRO A 32 10.62 5.94 1.22
N ASN A 33 11.12 6.69 0.24
CA ASN A 33 11.75 6.09 -0.93
C ASN A 33 13.21 5.72 -0.63
N TYR A 34 13.72 4.68 -1.29
CA TYR A 34 15.01 4.08 -0.94
C TYR A 34 15.78 3.57 -2.18
N ALA A 35 17.09 3.47 -2.03
CA ALA A 35 17.97 2.80 -2.98
C ALA A 35 17.65 1.30 -2.99
N GLY A 36 17.36 0.71 -4.14
CA GLY A 36 16.96 -0.69 -4.20
C GLY A 36 15.47 -0.92 -4.51
N ALA A 37 14.67 0.13 -4.67
CA ALA A 37 13.23 -0.02 -4.89
C ALA A 37 12.90 -0.78 -6.20
N ASP A 38 13.71 -0.60 -7.25
CA ASP A 38 13.57 -1.35 -8.50
C ASP A 38 13.92 -2.84 -8.30
N GLU A 39 14.96 -3.15 -7.53
CA GLU A 39 15.38 -4.50 -7.20
C GLU A 39 14.36 -5.23 -6.32
N ALA A 40 13.78 -4.53 -5.33
CA ALA A 40 12.69 -5.07 -4.52
C ALA A 40 11.45 -5.37 -5.37
N ALA A 41 11.10 -4.47 -6.30
CA ALA A 41 10.00 -4.71 -7.22
C ALA A 41 10.28 -5.86 -8.19
N ALA A 42 11.50 -5.95 -8.73
CA ALA A 42 11.92 -7.06 -9.58
C ALA A 42 11.77 -8.39 -8.85
N ARG A 43 12.22 -8.48 -7.58
CA ARG A 43 12.05 -9.69 -6.78
C ARG A 43 10.59 -10.00 -6.45
N LEU A 44 9.75 -8.99 -6.21
CA LEU A 44 8.31 -9.21 -6.08
C LEU A 44 7.76 -9.88 -7.34
N THR A 45 8.24 -9.49 -8.53
CA THR A 45 7.78 -10.11 -9.78
C THR A 45 8.12 -11.59 -9.92
N GLU A 46 9.09 -12.11 -9.17
CA GLU A 46 9.49 -13.52 -9.21
C GLU A 46 8.61 -14.42 -8.33
N THR A 47 7.71 -13.84 -7.52
CA THR A 47 6.85 -14.58 -6.59
C THR A 47 5.61 -15.19 -7.24
N ASP A 48 5.13 -16.31 -6.72
CA ASP A 48 3.91 -16.97 -7.21
C ASP A 48 2.65 -16.11 -7.03
N VAL A 49 2.60 -15.26 -6.00
CA VAL A 49 1.49 -14.32 -5.80
C VAL A 49 1.45 -13.25 -6.88
N TRP A 50 2.60 -12.76 -7.32
CA TRP A 50 2.67 -11.83 -8.45
C TRP A 50 2.30 -12.48 -9.78
N GLN A 51 2.82 -13.68 -10.04
CA GLN A 51 2.62 -14.38 -11.31
C GLN A 51 1.14 -14.71 -11.53
N ARG A 52 0.40 -15.05 -10.47
CA ARG A 52 -1.03 -15.36 -10.53
C ARG A 52 -1.95 -14.14 -10.57
N ALA A 53 -1.52 -12.99 -10.03
CA ALA A 53 -2.36 -11.80 -9.96
C ALA A 53 -2.67 -11.23 -11.35
N GLU A 54 -3.94 -10.94 -11.63
CA GLU A 54 -4.38 -10.20 -12.82
C GLU A 54 -4.68 -8.73 -12.48
N THR A 55 -5.12 -8.49 -11.24
CA THR A 55 -5.46 -7.16 -10.72
C THR A 55 -4.61 -6.82 -9.50
N VAL A 56 -3.91 -5.69 -9.58
CA VAL A 56 -3.01 -5.20 -8.53
C VAL A 56 -3.50 -3.86 -8.00
N LYS A 57 -3.56 -3.68 -6.69
CA LYS A 57 -3.73 -2.36 -6.07
C LYS A 57 -2.41 -1.93 -5.45
N ALA A 58 -1.87 -0.77 -5.85
CA ALA A 58 -0.63 -0.23 -5.30
C ALA A 58 -0.75 1.27 -5.04
N ASN A 59 -0.31 1.70 -3.85
CA ASN A 59 -0.42 3.11 -3.45
C ASN A 59 0.45 4.01 -4.34
N PRO A 60 0.09 5.29 -4.53
CA PRO A 60 0.81 6.18 -5.42
C PRO A 60 2.18 6.65 -4.86
N ASP A 61 2.57 6.24 -3.66
CA ASP A 61 3.83 6.62 -3.02
C ASP A 61 5.05 6.28 -3.92
N ALA A 62 6.07 7.14 -3.86
CA ALA A 62 7.28 7.04 -4.67
C ALA A 62 7.99 5.66 -4.64
N PRO A 63 8.20 4.98 -3.49
CA PRO A 63 8.84 3.66 -3.47
C PRO A 63 8.04 2.58 -4.21
N GLN A 64 6.75 2.79 -4.47
CA GLN A 64 5.90 1.82 -5.19
C GLN A 64 5.79 2.12 -6.69
N LEU A 65 6.46 3.16 -7.19
CA LEU A 65 6.53 3.43 -8.64
C LEU A 65 7.05 2.24 -9.45
N PRO A 66 8.14 1.54 -9.05
CA PRO A 66 8.65 0.40 -9.81
C PRO A 66 7.64 -0.75 -9.90
N VAL A 67 6.89 -1.01 -8.83
CA VAL A 67 5.84 -2.04 -8.79
C VAL A 67 4.70 -1.70 -9.75
N ARG A 68 4.22 -0.45 -9.74
CA ARG A 68 3.16 0.01 -10.65
C ARG A 68 3.55 -0.13 -12.12
N ARG A 69 4.79 0.22 -12.45
CA ARG A 69 5.34 0.02 -13.81
C ARG A 69 5.41 -1.45 -14.18
N ALA A 70 5.88 -2.29 -13.27
CA ALA A 70 5.94 -3.73 -13.49
C ALA A 70 4.55 -4.33 -13.72
N ALA A 71 3.53 -3.87 -13.01
CA ALA A 71 2.15 -4.37 -13.14
C ALA A 71 1.61 -4.09 -14.56
N LEU A 72 1.66 -2.83 -15.00
CA LEU A 72 1.18 -2.45 -16.33
C LEU A 72 1.99 -3.11 -17.46
N ARG A 73 3.33 -3.22 -17.31
CA ARG A 73 4.19 -3.93 -18.28
C ARG A 73 3.86 -5.42 -18.37
N ALA A 74 3.38 -6.02 -17.28
CA ALA A 74 2.93 -7.41 -17.24
C ALA A 74 1.49 -7.59 -17.71
N GLY A 75 0.82 -6.53 -18.19
CA GLY A 75 -0.56 -6.58 -18.65
C GLY A 75 -1.59 -6.74 -17.53
N LYS A 76 -1.23 -6.36 -16.30
CA LYS A 76 -2.13 -6.41 -15.13
C LYS A 76 -2.91 -5.10 -15.00
N THR A 77 -4.18 -5.17 -14.61
CA THR A 77 -4.97 -3.98 -14.26
C THR A 77 -4.44 -3.41 -12.96
N LEU A 78 -4.15 -2.10 -12.94
CA LEU A 78 -3.64 -1.41 -11.76
C LEU A 78 -4.69 -0.49 -11.16
N TYR A 79 -4.89 -0.60 -9.85
CA TYR A 79 -5.69 0.33 -9.06
C TYR A 79 -4.83 1.12 -8.08
N ALA A 80 -5.17 2.40 -7.89
CA ALA A 80 -4.65 3.21 -6.79
C ALA A 80 -5.79 4.02 -6.17
N ALA A 81 -5.71 4.26 -4.86
CA ALA A 81 -6.65 5.15 -4.19
C ALA A 81 -6.30 6.61 -4.44
N VAL A 82 -7.33 7.45 -4.59
CA VAL A 82 -7.16 8.91 -4.57
C VAL A 82 -6.77 9.37 -3.15
N PRO A 83 -6.03 10.49 -3.00
CA PRO A 83 -5.63 10.97 -1.69
C PRO A 83 -6.81 11.11 -0.72
N ARG A 84 -6.69 10.42 0.42
CA ARG A 84 -7.63 10.46 1.54
C ARG A 84 -9.05 9.94 1.26
N LEU A 85 -9.27 9.22 0.16
CA LEU A 85 -10.61 8.72 -0.22
C LEU A 85 -11.68 9.84 -0.25
N ARG A 86 -11.27 11.07 -0.57
CA ARG A 86 -12.11 12.28 -0.46
C ARG A 86 -13.22 12.38 -1.51
N ASP A 87 -13.20 11.49 -2.50
CA ASP A 87 -14.12 11.48 -3.64
C ASP A 87 -14.99 10.20 -3.60
N GLU A 88 -16.18 10.22 -4.18
CA GLU A 88 -17.01 9.00 -4.26
C GLU A 88 -16.37 7.94 -5.17
N GLU A 89 -15.80 8.40 -6.28
CA GLU A 89 -14.94 7.64 -7.20
C GLU A 89 -13.50 7.63 -6.66
N CYS A 90 -13.33 7.03 -5.49
CA CYS A 90 -12.08 7.10 -4.72
C CYS A 90 -10.95 6.19 -5.21
N PHE A 91 -11.12 5.50 -6.34
CA PHE A 91 -10.08 4.67 -6.95
C PHE A 91 -9.84 5.10 -8.40
N LEU A 92 -8.60 4.98 -8.85
CA LEU A 92 -8.17 5.21 -10.22
C LEU A 92 -7.79 3.87 -10.83
N ARG A 93 -8.46 3.48 -11.92
CA ARG A 93 -8.17 2.27 -12.69
C ARG A 93 -7.27 2.61 -13.87
N LEU A 94 -6.17 1.88 -13.98
CA LEU A 94 -5.23 1.96 -15.08
C LEU A 94 -5.30 0.64 -15.85
N ASP A 95 -5.91 0.70 -17.04
CA ASP A 95 -6.02 -0.43 -17.96
C ASP A 95 -4.75 -0.49 -18.84
N PRO A 96 -3.96 -1.57 -18.77
CA PRO A 96 -2.73 -1.70 -19.54
C PRO A 96 -2.97 -1.74 -21.06
N THR A 97 -4.21 -2.00 -21.52
CA THR A 97 -4.56 -2.03 -22.94
C THR A 97 -4.85 -0.65 -23.53
N THR A 98 -5.06 0.36 -22.67
CA THR A 98 -5.35 1.75 -23.09
C THR A 98 -4.19 2.71 -22.81
N ILE A 99 -3.16 2.26 -22.07
CA ILE A 99 -2.01 3.07 -21.68
C ILE A 99 -0.86 2.88 -22.66
N ASP A 100 -0.56 3.95 -23.43
CA ASP A 100 0.57 3.97 -24.37
C ASP A 100 1.91 4.33 -23.69
N ASP A 101 1.89 5.15 -22.64
CA ASP A 101 3.09 5.57 -21.89
C ASP A 101 2.98 5.16 -20.41
N ILE A 102 3.45 3.95 -20.11
CA ILE A 102 3.45 3.38 -18.75
C ILE A 102 4.30 4.22 -17.78
N ASP A 103 5.42 4.76 -18.24
CA ASP A 103 6.35 5.48 -17.36
C ASP A 103 5.76 6.82 -16.90
N ALA A 104 4.98 7.49 -17.76
CA ALA A 104 4.19 8.67 -17.42
C ALA A 104 2.98 8.32 -16.55
N ALA A 105 2.16 7.35 -16.97
CA ALA A 105 0.89 6.98 -16.31
C ALA A 105 1.07 6.52 -14.86
N THR A 106 2.21 5.93 -14.52
CA THR A 106 2.47 5.41 -13.17
C THR A 106 3.05 6.43 -12.19
N THR A 107 3.34 7.67 -12.61
CA THR A 107 3.81 8.71 -11.70
C THR A 107 2.68 9.18 -10.75
N VAL A 108 3.02 9.93 -9.69
CA VAL A 108 2.01 10.48 -8.76
C VAL A 108 1.01 11.38 -9.48
N SER A 109 1.48 12.21 -10.42
CA SER A 109 0.60 13.08 -11.21
C SER A 109 -0.04 12.35 -12.39
N GLY A 110 0.70 11.45 -13.03
CA GLY A 110 0.19 10.72 -14.19
C GLY A 110 -0.94 9.77 -13.84
N ILE A 111 -0.98 9.22 -12.62
CA ILE A 111 -2.06 8.29 -12.27
C ILE A 111 -3.44 8.97 -12.28
N GLU A 112 -3.51 10.26 -11.96
CA GLU A 112 -4.74 11.06 -12.03
C GLU A 112 -5.10 11.46 -13.48
N GLU A 113 -4.11 11.59 -14.37
CA GLU A 113 -4.33 11.97 -15.78
C GLU A 113 -4.75 10.76 -16.64
N TYR A 114 -4.16 9.59 -16.38
CA TYR A 114 -4.34 8.39 -17.18
C TYR A 114 -5.34 7.39 -16.57
N GLY A 115 -5.64 7.51 -15.27
CA GLY A 115 -6.54 6.61 -14.56
C GLY A 115 -8.00 7.00 -14.73
N ASP A 116 -8.86 6.00 -14.96
CA ASP A 116 -10.31 6.17 -14.91
C ASP A 116 -10.77 6.23 -13.44
N PRO A 117 -11.43 7.30 -12.99
CA PRO A 117 -12.05 7.34 -11.67
C PRO A 117 -13.17 6.29 -11.58
N VAL A 118 -13.16 5.51 -10.51
CA VAL A 118 -14.21 4.52 -10.21
C VAL A 118 -14.53 4.48 -8.73
N GLY A 119 -15.79 4.18 -8.40
CA GLY A 119 -16.19 3.91 -7.02
C GLY A 119 -15.70 2.54 -6.54
N PRO A 120 -15.67 2.28 -5.22
CA PRO A 120 -15.28 0.97 -4.68
C PRO A 120 -16.17 -0.17 -5.17
N GLY A 121 -17.42 0.13 -5.55
CA GLY A 121 -18.34 -0.84 -6.15
C GLY A 121 -17.98 -1.24 -7.58
N ASP A 122 -17.13 -0.48 -8.28
CA ASP A 122 -16.77 -0.72 -9.68
C ASP A 122 -15.29 -1.13 -9.83
N VAL A 123 -14.59 -1.34 -8.71
CA VAL A 123 -13.26 -1.96 -8.67
C VAL A 123 -13.41 -3.45 -8.94
N ASP A 124 -12.57 -4.00 -9.83
CA ASP A 124 -12.49 -5.44 -10.07
C ASP A 124 -11.95 -6.17 -8.82
N PRO A 125 -12.22 -7.48 -8.63
CA PRO A 125 -11.60 -8.26 -7.56
C PRO A 125 -10.07 -8.09 -7.58
N ILE A 126 -9.50 -7.73 -6.43
CA ILE A 126 -8.07 -7.48 -6.27
C ILE A 126 -7.38 -8.78 -5.85
N ASP A 127 -6.38 -9.21 -6.63
CA ASP A 127 -5.57 -10.38 -6.29
C ASP A 127 -4.39 -10.04 -5.39
N LEU A 128 -3.85 -8.82 -5.55
CA LEU A 128 -2.62 -8.38 -4.88
C LEU A 128 -2.69 -6.93 -4.43
N ILE A 129 -2.45 -6.68 -3.14
CA ILE A 129 -2.34 -5.35 -2.56
C ILE A 129 -0.89 -5.07 -2.17
N VAL A 130 -0.34 -3.98 -2.70
CA VAL A 130 0.99 -3.49 -2.35
C VAL A 130 0.89 -2.23 -1.50
N SER A 131 1.25 -2.38 -0.21
CA SER A 131 1.18 -1.32 0.79
C SER A 131 2.57 -0.76 1.09
N GLY A 132 2.69 0.56 1.06
CA GLY A 132 3.88 1.26 1.51
C GLY A 132 4.07 1.16 3.03
N SER A 133 5.32 1.03 3.47
CA SER A 133 5.68 0.93 4.89
C SER A 133 6.77 1.91 5.25
N VAL A 134 6.73 2.45 6.47
CA VAL A 134 7.89 3.07 7.11
C VAL A 134 8.75 1.97 7.73
N ALA A 135 8.14 1.07 8.50
CA ALA A 135 8.78 -0.09 9.10
C ALA A 135 7.87 -1.32 8.98
N VAL A 136 8.47 -2.50 8.99
CA VAL A 136 7.76 -3.79 9.00
C VAL A 136 8.61 -4.84 9.74
N THR A 137 7.99 -5.83 10.36
CA THR A 137 8.69 -6.95 10.99
C THR A 137 8.79 -8.15 10.02
N ASP A 138 9.54 -9.19 10.40
CA ASP A 138 9.54 -10.47 9.67
C ASP A 138 8.25 -11.30 9.87
N ARG A 139 7.37 -10.88 10.79
CA ARG A 139 6.03 -11.48 11.00
C ARG A 139 4.90 -10.72 10.30
N GLY A 140 5.20 -9.62 9.62
CA GLY A 140 4.24 -8.89 8.80
C GLY A 140 3.53 -7.75 9.50
N GLU A 141 3.82 -7.46 10.77
CA GLU A 141 3.30 -6.26 11.42
C GLU A 141 3.95 -5.02 10.81
N ARG A 142 3.11 -4.05 10.42
CA ARG A 142 3.54 -2.90 9.61
C ARG A 142 3.27 -1.58 10.32
N VAL A 143 4.16 -0.61 10.10
CA VAL A 143 3.94 0.79 10.44
C VAL A 143 3.95 1.63 9.17
N GLY A 144 2.79 2.14 8.76
CA GLY A 144 2.68 3.17 7.71
C GLY A 144 3.04 4.57 8.22
N LYS A 145 2.92 5.60 7.37
CA LYS A 145 3.27 7.02 7.70
C LYS A 145 2.43 7.68 8.82
N GLY A 146 1.34 7.04 9.26
CA GLY A 146 0.55 7.47 10.42
C GLY A 146 -0.85 7.98 10.11
N GLU A 147 -1.23 8.07 8.84
CA GLU A 147 -2.58 8.52 8.47
C GLU A 147 -3.61 7.38 8.43
N GLY A 148 -3.23 6.10 8.35
CA GLY A 148 -4.16 4.96 8.40
C GLY A 148 -5.00 4.71 7.14
N TYR A 149 -4.78 5.45 6.05
CA TYR A 149 -5.58 5.31 4.83
C TYR A 149 -5.39 3.97 4.11
N SER A 150 -4.18 3.40 4.10
CA SER A 150 -3.93 2.12 3.40
C SER A 150 -4.76 0.98 3.97
N ASP A 151 -4.92 0.96 5.30
CA ASP A 151 -5.70 -0.05 6.02
C ASP A 151 -7.21 0.19 5.83
N LEU A 152 -7.63 1.46 5.78
CA LEU A 152 -9.00 1.83 5.46
C LEU A 152 -9.39 1.53 4.01
N GLU A 153 -8.48 1.70 3.05
CA GLU A 153 -8.67 1.32 1.65
C GLU A 153 -8.93 -0.17 1.51
N PHE A 154 -8.17 -1.01 2.24
CA PHE A 154 -8.39 -2.44 2.32
C PHE A 154 -9.79 -2.76 2.88
N ALA A 155 -10.11 -2.18 4.05
CA ALA A 155 -11.38 -2.39 4.73
C ALA A 155 -12.59 -1.96 3.86
N LEU A 156 -12.45 -0.86 3.12
CA LEU A 156 -13.45 -0.38 2.19
C LEU A 156 -13.65 -1.38 1.04
N LEU A 157 -12.58 -1.83 0.39
CA LEU A 157 -12.69 -2.81 -0.70
C LEU A 157 -13.24 -4.16 -0.20
N ARG A 158 -12.87 -4.59 1.00
CA ARG A 158 -13.44 -5.76 1.69
C ARG A 158 -14.95 -5.62 1.87
N ALA A 159 -15.42 -4.45 2.35
CA ALA A 159 -16.84 -4.17 2.54
C ALA A 159 -17.65 -4.09 1.22
N PHE A 160 -16.98 -3.96 0.09
CA PHE A 160 -17.57 -4.04 -1.25
C PHE A 160 -17.34 -5.40 -1.94
N GLY A 161 -16.75 -6.37 -1.24
CA GLY A 161 -16.47 -7.70 -1.79
C GLY A 161 -15.44 -7.70 -2.92
N ARG A 162 -14.53 -6.72 -2.92
CA ARG A 162 -13.45 -6.59 -3.92
C ARG A 162 -12.11 -7.12 -3.42
N VAL A 163 -12.02 -7.39 -2.13
CA VAL A 163 -10.90 -8.00 -1.44
C VAL A 163 -11.47 -9.10 -0.57
N ASP A 164 -10.77 -10.22 -0.44
CA ASP A 164 -11.12 -11.34 0.42
C ASP A 164 -9.87 -11.98 1.04
N ASP A 165 -10.00 -13.17 1.63
CA ASP A 165 -8.90 -13.87 2.32
C ASP A 165 -7.91 -14.51 1.33
N ASP A 166 -8.24 -14.55 0.04
CA ASP A 166 -7.34 -15.00 -1.03
C ASP A 166 -6.52 -13.83 -1.62
N THR A 167 -6.88 -12.57 -1.30
CA THR A 167 -6.13 -11.37 -1.71
C THR A 167 -4.80 -11.26 -0.94
N ALA A 168 -3.69 -11.48 -1.63
CA ALA A 168 -2.36 -11.40 -1.03
C ALA A 168 -1.97 -9.94 -0.69
N THR A 169 -1.33 -9.74 0.47
CA THR A 169 -0.82 -8.44 0.91
C THR A 169 0.71 -8.42 0.93
N VAL A 170 1.30 -7.39 0.33
CA VAL A 170 2.75 -7.28 0.16
C VAL A 170 3.22 -5.87 0.49
N THR A 171 4.42 -5.78 1.05
CA THR A 171 5.18 -4.53 1.08
C THR A 171 6.54 -4.69 0.41
N THR A 172 6.96 -3.66 -0.33
CA THR A 172 8.35 -3.52 -0.79
C THR A 172 9.05 -2.46 0.04
N VAL A 173 10.17 -2.83 0.67
CA VAL A 173 10.91 -1.98 1.60
C VAL A 173 12.42 -2.20 1.47
N HIS A 174 13.22 -1.27 1.98
CA HIS A 174 14.65 -1.51 2.19
C HIS A 174 14.89 -2.45 3.39
N GLU A 175 16.00 -3.20 3.42
CA GLU A 175 16.38 -4.06 4.56
C GLU A 175 16.37 -3.33 5.91
N ARG A 176 16.79 -2.06 5.93
CA ARG A 176 16.80 -1.20 7.13
C ARG A 176 15.40 -0.90 7.69
N GLN A 177 14.36 -1.09 6.89
CA GLN A 177 12.98 -0.92 7.31
C GLN A 177 12.39 -2.21 7.88
N VAL A 178 13.08 -3.35 7.74
CA VAL A 178 12.75 -4.60 8.41
C VAL A 178 13.33 -4.53 9.82
N VAL A 179 12.45 -4.46 10.83
CA VAL A 179 12.82 -4.19 12.22
C VAL A 179 12.54 -5.39 13.12
N ASP A 180 13.39 -5.56 14.13
CA ASP A 180 13.22 -6.59 15.17
C ASP A 180 12.33 -6.11 16.34
N ASP A 181 11.95 -4.83 16.35
CA ASP A 181 11.09 -4.25 17.38
C ASP A 181 9.68 -4.85 17.32
N ALA A 182 9.07 -5.02 18.49
CA ALA A 182 7.64 -5.31 18.55
C ALA A 182 6.84 -4.12 18.00
N VAL A 183 6.04 -4.37 16.97
CA VAL A 183 5.12 -3.39 16.39
C VAL A 183 3.72 -3.67 16.95
N PRO A 184 3.14 -2.77 17.78
CA PRO A 184 1.79 -2.99 18.27
C PRO A 184 0.79 -2.86 17.12
N THR A 185 -0.07 -3.84 16.92
CA THR A 185 -1.16 -3.84 15.91
C THR A 185 -2.50 -3.50 16.56
N ALA A 186 -3.41 -2.96 15.75
CA ALA A 186 -4.83 -2.80 16.08
C ALA A 186 -5.67 -3.69 15.15
N ALA A 187 -6.93 -3.94 15.51
CA ALA A 187 -7.81 -4.84 14.75
C ALA A 187 -8.04 -4.41 13.28
N HIS A 188 -7.82 -3.14 12.95
CA HIS A 188 -7.91 -2.63 11.59
C HIS A 188 -6.58 -2.60 10.83
N ASP A 189 -5.44 -2.85 11.50
CA ASP A 189 -4.14 -2.87 10.82
C ASP A 189 -4.06 -4.11 9.92
N VAL A 190 -3.72 -3.93 8.64
CA VAL A 190 -3.62 -5.04 7.68
C VAL A 190 -2.22 -5.67 7.77
N PRO A 191 -2.09 -6.97 8.12
CA PRO A 191 -0.80 -7.66 8.14
C PRO A 191 -0.26 -7.85 6.72
N MET A 192 1.06 -7.83 6.56
CA MET A 192 1.73 -8.13 5.30
C MET A 192 2.08 -9.61 5.23
N GLU A 193 1.54 -10.34 4.26
CA GLU A 193 1.91 -11.73 3.99
C GLU A 193 3.31 -11.86 3.41
N TYR A 194 3.74 -10.87 2.63
CA TYR A 194 5.08 -10.84 2.04
C TYR A 194 5.78 -9.52 2.32
N VAL A 195 7.00 -9.64 2.83
CA VAL A 195 7.96 -8.52 2.94
C VAL A 195 9.05 -8.76 1.91
N VAL A 196 9.12 -7.87 0.91
CA VAL A 196 10.08 -7.97 -0.18
C VAL A 196 11.10 -6.85 -0.07
N THR A 197 12.37 -7.22 -0.07
CA THR A 197 13.50 -6.29 -0.02
C THR A 197 14.37 -6.44 -1.28
N PRO A 198 15.38 -5.58 -1.47
CA PRO A 198 16.40 -5.76 -2.51
C PRO A 198 17.24 -7.04 -2.34
N ASP A 199 17.23 -7.68 -1.17
CA ASP A 199 18.09 -8.83 -0.87
C ASP A 199 17.30 -10.15 -0.75
N ARG A 200 16.05 -10.11 -0.26
CA ARG A 200 15.26 -11.31 0.05
C ARG A 200 13.75 -11.07 -0.01
N THR A 201 13.00 -12.17 -0.05
CA THR A 201 11.55 -12.20 0.16
C THR A 201 11.29 -13.00 1.44
N ILE A 202 10.49 -12.45 2.33
CA ILE A 202 10.04 -13.10 3.57
C ILE A 202 8.55 -13.38 3.41
N THR A 203 8.16 -14.64 3.50
CA THR A 203 6.76 -15.04 3.71
C THR A 203 6.52 -15.04 5.20
N THR A 204 5.54 -14.27 5.64
CA THR A 204 5.29 -14.04 7.06
C THR A 204 4.37 -15.10 7.64
N THR A 205 4.49 -15.32 8.95
CA THR A 205 3.56 -16.13 9.74
C THR A 205 2.79 -15.18 10.64
N HIS A 206 1.94 -14.35 10.05
CA HIS A 206 1.12 -13.41 10.83
C HIS A 206 0.11 -14.22 11.66
N GLU A 207 0.01 -13.90 12.95
CA GLU A 207 -0.95 -14.54 13.87
C GLU A 207 -2.28 -13.77 13.94
N ASP A 208 -2.28 -12.51 13.52
CA ASP A 208 -3.44 -11.60 13.56
C ASP A 208 -4.39 -11.86 12.39
N ASP A 209 -5.70 -11.85 12.63
CA ASP A 209 -6.68 -11.97 11.55
C ASP A 209 -6.64 -10.73 10.63
N THR A 210 -6.84 -10.96 9.33
CA THR A 210 -7.04 -9.87 8.37
C THR A 210 -8.37 -9.15 8.67
N PRO A 211 -8.43 -7.80 8.58
CA PRO A 211 -9.65 -7.06 8.88
C PRO A 211 -10.84 -7.52 8.03
N SER A 212 -11.95 -7.88 8.69
CA SER A 212 -13.16 -8.38 8.01
C SER A 212 -14.01 -7.29 7.35
N GLY A 213 -13.68 -6.02 7.59
CA GLY A 213 -14.38 -4.86 7.06
C GLY A 213 -13.96 -3.56 7.75
N ILE A 214 -14.80 -2.55 7.66
CA ILE A 214 -14.55 -1.23 8.27
C ILE A 214 -14.74 -1.31 9.79
N ASP A 215 -13.69 -0.91 10.52
CA ASP A 215 -13.74 -0.70 11.97
C ASP A 215 -14.36 0.69 12.26
N TRP A 216 -15.69 0.71 12.39
CA TRP A 216 -16.44 1.95 12.63
C TRP A 216 -16.12 2.60 13.97
N ASP A 217 -15.70 1.83 14.97
CA ASP A 217 -15.34 2.35 16.30
C ASP A 217 -14.00 3.10 16.28
N ALA A 218 -13.14 2.82 15.27
CA ALA A 218 -11.87 3.51 15.06
C ALA A 218 -11.99 4.82 14.24
N LEU A 219 -13.18 5.14 13.72
CA LEU A 219 -13.41 6.33 12.89
C LEU A 219 -14.12 7.43 13.69
N ASP A 220 -13.49 8.59 13.79
CA ASP A 220 -14.12 9.78 14.38
C ASP A 220 -15.05 10.50 13.38
N GLU A 221 -15.91 11.39 13.89
CA GLU A 221 -16.86 12.16 13.08
C GLU A 221 -16.18 12.98 11.98
N GLN A 222 -14.98 13.52 12.26
CA GLN A 222 -14.21 14.27 11.28
C GLN A 222 -13.82 13.37 10.11
N ARG A 223 -13.34 12.16 10.41
CA ARG A 223 -12.89 11.21 9.39
C ARG A 223 -14.03 10.64 8.57
N LEU A 224 -15.19 10.41 9.17
CA LEU A 224 -16.40 10.03 8.44
C LEU A 224 -16.84 11.13 7.46
N ALA A 225 -16.78 12.40 7.90
CA ALA A 225 -17.13 13.54 7.04
C ALA A 225 -16.12 13.77 5.90
N GLU A 226 -14.85 13.39 6.09
CA GLU A 226 -13.80 13.51 5.06
C GLU A 226 -13.91 12.46 3.95
N ILE A 227 -14.67 11.37 4.17
CA ILE A 227 -14.74 10.22 3.27
C ILE A 227 -16.19 9.97 2.86
N PRO A 228 -16.66 10.57 1.75
CA PRO A 228 -18.08 10.57 1.37
C PRO A 228 -18.69 9.17 1.23
N VAL A 229 -17.89 8.18 0.85
CA VAL A 229 -18.37 6.80 0.67
C VAL A 229 -18.68 6.08 1.98
N LEU A 230 -18.15 6.56 3.11
CA LEU A 230 -18.42 5.98 4.43
C LEU A 230 -19.73 6.50 5.03
N ASP A 231 -20.10 7.77 4.81
CA ASP A 231 -21.33 8.39 5.34
C ASP A 231 -22.60 7.60 4.96
N ARG A 232 -22.64 7.07 3.73
CA ARG A 232 -23.76 6.24 3.24
C ARG A 232 -23.85 4.84 3.86
N ARG A 233 -22.81 4.42 4.58
CA ARG A 233 -22.64 3.05 5.11
C ARG A 233 -22.48 2.99 6.62
N SER A 234 -22.36 4.13 7.30
CA SER A 234 -22.38 4.19 8.76
C SER A 234 -23.61 3.46 9.30
N PRO A 235 -23.45 2.56 10.29
CA PRO A 235 -24.55 1.78 10.87
C PRO A 235 -25.59 2.63 11.62
#